data_AF-I4H655-F1
#
_entry.id   AF-I4H655-F1
#
_cell.length_a   1.000
_cell.length_b   1.000
_cell.length_c   1.000
_cell.angle_alpha   90.00
_cell.angle_beta   90.00
_cell.angle_gamma   90.00
#
_symmetry.space_group_name_H-M   'P 1'
#
loop_
_entity.id
_entity.type
_entity.pdbx_description
1 polymer ?
#
loop_
_entity_poly.entity_id
_entity_poly.type
_entity_poly.pdbx_seq_one_letter_code
_entity_poly.pdbx_strand_id
1 'polypeptide(L)' 'MLENIQIMQYVNLIVNQENIVDTSALIAFFVRSETHHQTAQQCFGVT' A
#
# COMPACT_ATOMS: atom_id res chain seq x y z
N MET A 1 -16.90 -1.43 -8.07
CA MET A 1 -16.77 0.04 -7.99
C MET A 1 -16.16 0.51 -6.68
N LEU A 2 -16.54 -0.03 -5.51
CA LEU A 2 -15.96 0.33 -4.20
C LEU A 2 -14.46 0.00 -4.05
N GLU A 3 -14.00 -1.16 -4.56
CA GLU A 3 -12.58 -1.56 -4.46
C GLU A 3 -11.63 -0.61 -5.22
N ASN A 4 -12.07 -0.06 -6.36
CA ASN A 4 -11.28 0.91 -7.13
C ASN A 4 -11.10 2.25 -6.40
N ILE A 5 -12.06 2.63 -5.55
CA ILE A 5 -11.96 3.86 -4.76
C ILE A 5 -10.93 3.68 -3.63
N GLN A 6 -10.89 2.51 -3.00
CA GLN A 6 -9.91 2.22 -1.94
C GLN A 6 -8.48 2.18 -2.46
N ILE A 7 -8.24 1.60 -3.65
CA ILE A 7 -6.89 1.58 -4.24
C ILE A 7 -6.38 3.00 -4.50
N MET A 8 -7.21 3.90 -5.03
CA MET A 8 -6.83 5.29 -5.30
C MET A 8 -6.53 6.09 -4.01
N GLN A 9 -7.22 5.80 -2.91
CA GLN A 9 -6.91 6.40 -1.62
C GLN A 9 -5.54 5.96 -1.11
N TYR A 10 -5.20 4.67 -1.25
CA TYR A 10 -3.88 4.17 -0.87
C TYR A 10 -2.75 4.69 -1.75
N VAL A 11 -2.96 4.78 -3.08
CA VAL A 11 -1.97 5.37 -3.97
C VAL A 11 -1.69 6.82 -3.60
N ASN A 12 -2.72 7.62 -3.32
CA ASN A 12 -2.52 8.99 -2.85
C ASN A 12 -1.76 9.05 -1.52
N LEU A 13 -2.09 8.18 -0.56
CA LEU A 13 -1.37 8.11 0.72
C LEU A 13 0.12 7.82 0.50
N ILE A 14 0.44 6.84 -0.35
CA ILE A 14 1.81 6.41 -0.63
C ILE A 14 2.58 7.50 -1.39
N VAL A 15 1.98 8.10 -2.43
CA VAL A 15 2.61 9.12 -3.28
C VAL A 15 2.82 10.43 -2.52
N ASN A 16 1.90 10.82 -1.65
CA ASN A 16 2.02 12.07 -0.86
C ASN A 16 3.10 12.02 0.22
N GLN A 17 3.64 10.84 0.53
CA GLN A 17 4.72 10.70 1.51
C GLN A 17 6.11 11.00 0.91
N GLU A 18 6.23 11.39 -0.36
CA GLU A 18 7.50 11.64 -1.07
C GLU A 18 8.54 10.50 -0.92
N ASN A 19 8.07 9.29 -0.65
CA ASN A 19 8.92 8.12 -0.47
C ASN A 19 9.24 7.48 -1.82
N ILE A 20 10.50 7.09 -2.00
CA ILE A 20 10.87 6.17 -3.09
C ILE A 20 10.40 4.78 -2.66
N VAL A 21 9.42 4.25 -3.40
CA VAL A 21 8.83 2.95 -3.10
C VAL A 21 9.23 1.95 -4.19
N ASP A 22 9.82 0.83 -3.77
CA ASP A 22 10.09 -0.29 -4.66
C ASP A 22 8.79 -1.04 -5.00
N THR A 23 8.76 -1.65 -6.18
CA THR A 23 7.62 -2.47 -6.65
C THR A 23 7.32 -3.60 -5.67
N SER A 24 8.35 -4.20 -5.07
CA SER A 24 8.19 -5.25 -4.05
C SER A 24 7.37 -4.79 -2.84
N ALA A 25 7.58 -3.55 -2.37
CA ALA A 25 6.83 -2.96 -1.27
C ALA A 25 5.37 -2.68 -1.64
N LEU A 26 5.10 -2.29 -2.89
CA LEU A 26 3.72 -2.14 -3.39
C LEU A 26 3.00 -3.49 -3.45
N ILE A 27 3.69 -4.55 -3.90
CA ILE A 27 3.13 -5.91 -3.93
C ILE A 27 2.78 -6.37 -2.51
N ALA A 28 3.72 -6.23 -1.57
CA ALA A 28 3.46 -6.55 -0.17
C ALA A 28 2.26 -5.76 0.37
N PHE A 29 2.18 -4.45 0.07
CA PHE A 29 1.07 -3.62 0.53
C PHE A 29 -0.29 -4.06 -0.03
N PHE A 30 -0.42 -4.35 -1.32
CA PHE A 30 -1.72 -4.64 -1.95
C PHE A 30 -2.15 -6.11 -1.89
N VAL A 31 -1.21 -7.06 -1.77
CA VAL A 31 -1.50 -8.50 -1.86
C VAL A 31 -1.65 -9.12 -0.46
N ARG A 32 -2.88 -9.42 -0.04
CA ARG A 32 -3.18 -9.96 1.30
C ARG A 32 -2.48 -11.28 1.64
N SER A 33 -2.13 -12.08 0.63
CA SER A 33 -1.44 -13.36 0.79
C SER A 33 0.09 -13.23 0.83
N GLU A 34 0.65 -12.03 0.63
CA GLU A 34 2.09 -11.81 0.71
C GLU A 34 2.53 -11.83 2.19
N THR A 35 3.70 -12.41 2.44
CA THR A 35 4.23 -12.66 3.79
C THR A 35 4.38 -11.37 4.61
N HIS A 36 4.72 -10.26 3.95
CA HIS A 36 4.99 -8.97 4.57
C HIS A 36 3.80 -8.02 4.48
N HIS A 37 2.60 -8.51 4.14
CA HIS A 37 1.43 -7.66 3.93
C HIS A 37 1.11 -6.75 5.12
N GLN A 38 1.08 -7.31 6.34
CA GLN A 38 0.82 -6.53 7.54
C GLN A 38 1.92 -5.50 7.82
N THR A 39 3.19 -5.89 7.63
CA THR A 39 4.33 -4.99 7.81
C THR A 39 4.26 -3.82 6.82
N ALA A 40 3.93 -4.10 5.56
CA ALA A 40 3.79 -3.07 4.54
C ALA A 40 2.64 -2.10 4.88
N GLN A 41 1.46 -2.61 5.26
CA GLN A 41 0.33 -1.76 5.70
C GLN A 41 0.74 -0.80 6.83
N GLN A 42 1.45 -1.30 7.84
CA GLN A 42 1.98 -0.50 8.94
C GLN A 42 3.01 0.54 8.50
N CYS A 43 3.97 0.17 7.65
CA CYS A 43 4.98 1.09 7.12
C CYS A 43 4.37 2.27 6.36
N PHE A 44 3.26 2.03 5.64
CA PHE A 44 2.55 3.08 4.92
C PHE A 44 1.52 3.84 5.78
N GLY A 45 1.40 3.52 7.07
CA GLY A 45 0.49 4.19 8.00
C GLY A 45 -0.98 3.81 7.82
N VAL A 46 -1.24 2.60 7.28
CA VAL A 46 -2.58 2.04 7.14
C VAL A 46 -2.78 0.97 8.23
N THR A 47 -3.72 1.22 9.14
CA THR A 47 -4.16 0.29 10.19
C THR A 47 -5.61 -0.10 10.01
#